data_AF-A0AAE7J7J2-F1
#
_entry.id   AF-A0AAE7J7J2-F1
#
_cell.length_a   1.000
_cell.length_b   1.000
_cell.length_c   1.000
_cell.angle_alpha   90.00
_cell.angle_beta   90.00
_cell.angle_gamma   90.00
#
_symmetry.space_group_name_H-M   'P 1'
#
loop_
_entity.id
_entity.type
_entity.pdbx_description
1 polymer ?
#
loop_
_entity_poly.entity_id
_entity_poly.type
_entity_poly.pdbx_seq_one_letter_code
_entity_poly.pdbx_strand_id
1 'polypeptide(L)' 'MPGYHLHLLSDDHQHGGHILDLQASDLSVKLHMDNHVHLALPETPGFLMADLQGDPAEALAKAESKHS' A
#
# COMPACT_ATOMS: atom_id res chain seq x y z
N MET A 1 5.45 -1.24 -0.52
CA MET A 1 5.28 -1.13 -1.98
C MET A 1 6.21 -0.06 -2.51
N PRO A 2 6.98 -0.34 -3.56
CA PRO A 2 7.71 0.70 -4.26
C PRO A 2 6.73 1.68 -4.94
N GLY A 3 7.00 2.99 -4.86
CA GLY A 3 6.17 4.03 -5.49
C GLY A 3 5.01 4.52 -4.62
N TYR A 4 3.94 5.01 -5.27
CA TYR A 4 2.73 5.49 -4.59
C TYR A 4 1.84 4.31 -4.16
N HIS A 5 1.41 4.31 -2.90
CA HIS A 5 0.40 3.41 -2.36
C HIS A 5 -0.66 4.28 -1.69
N LEU A 6 -1.85 4.38 -2.29
CA LEU A 6 -2.87 5.32 -1.90
C LEU A 6 -4.17 4.60 -1.57
N HIS A 7 -4.80 5.00 -0.47
CA HIS A 7 -6.15 4.58 -0.10
C HIS A 7 -7.10 5.78 -0.18
N LEU A 8 -8.38 5.48 -0.42
CA LEU A 8 -9.46 6.45 -0.43
C LEU A 8 -10.33 6.25 0.82
N LEU A 9 -10.84 7.37 1.34
CA LEU A 9 -11.99 7.42 2.24
C LEU A 9 -12.85 8.60 1.79
N SER A 10 -14.13 8.37 1.50
CA SER A 10 -15.06 9.43 1.13
C SER A 10 -15.45 10.28 2.34
N ASP A 11 -15.81 11.54 2.11
CA ASP A 11 -16.18 12.49 3.17
C ASP A 11 -17.38 12.02 4.01
N ASP A 12 -18.30 11.27 3.40
CA ASP A 12 -19.46 10.66 4.07
C ASP A 12 -19.14 9.33 4.78
N HIS A 13 -17.88 8.89 4.72
CA HIS A 13 -17.37 7.62 5.23
C HIS A 13 -18.11 6.36 4.72
N GLN A 14 -18.89 6.47 3.65
CA GLN A 14 -19.62 5.32 3.09
C GLN A 14 -18.76 4.51 2.13
N HIS A 15 -17.68 5.09 1.61
CA HIS A 15 -16.83 4.49 0.60
C HIS A 15 -15.36 4.62 0.98
N GLY A 16 -14.59 3.61 0.62
CA GLY A 16 -13.14 3.64 0.76
C GLY A 16 -12.50 2.41 0.14
N GLY A 17 -11.18 2.34 0.22
CA GLY A 17 -10.42 1.18 -0.25
C GLY A 17 -9.12 1.54 -0.95
N HIS A 18 -8.52 0.54 -1.57
CA HIS A 18 -7.27 0.66 -2.32
C HIS A 18 -7.50 1.35 -3.67
N ILE A 19 -6.69 2.37 -3.98
CA ILE A 19 -6.79 3.10 -5.24
C ILE A 19 -5.98 2.37 -6.31
N LEU A 20 -6.68 1.93 -7.36
CA LEU A 20 -6.05 1.33 -8.54
C LEU A 20 -5.79 2.34 -9.67
N ASP A 21 -6.54 3.45 -9.66
CA ASP A 21 -6.44 4.55 -10.62
C ASP A 21 -7.13 5.79 -10.05
N LEU A 22 -6.63 6.97 -10.39
CA LEU A 22 -7.16 8.24 -9.90
C LEU A 22 -7.10 9.29 -11.01
N GLN A 23 -8.25 9.91 -11.27
CA GLN A 23 -8.37 11.07 -12.12
C GLN A 23 -9.15 12.16 -11.38
N ALA A 24 -8.61 13.38 -11.39
CA ALA A 24 -9.25 14.55 -10.80
C ALA A 24 -8.83 15.81 -11.57
N SER A 25 -9.76 16.76 -11.69
CA SER A 25 -9.50 18.06 -12.33
C SER A 25 -8.65 18.97 -11.44
N ASP A 26 -8.93 18.96 -10.13
CA ASP A 26 -8.25 19.75 -9.12
C ASP A 26 -8.00 18.90 -7.87
N LEU A 27 -6.78 18.95 -7.34
CA LEU A 27 -6.37 18.21 -6.14
C LEU A 27 -5.54 19.12 -5.22
N SER A 28 -5.83 19.04 -3.93
CA SER A 28 -4.99 19.63 -2.89
C SER A 28 -4.15 18.54 -2.23
N VAL A 29 -2.83 18.69 -2.24
CA VAL A 29 -1.90 17.68 -1.72
C VAL A 29 -1.14 18.24 -0.53
N LYS A 30 -1.04 17.44 0.53
CA LYS A 30 -0.17 17.71 1.68
C LYS A 30 0.84 16.57 1.79
N LEU A 31 2.11 16.90 1.95
CA LEU A 31 3.20 15.94 2.04
C LEU A 31 3.94 16.10 3.36
N HIS A 32 4.33 14.97 3.95
CA HIS A 32 5.27 14.90 5.07
C HIS A 32 6.45 14.06 4.59
N MET A 33 7.66 14.63 4.62
CA MET A 33 8.88 13.90 4.32
C MET A 33 9.43 13.25 5.59
N ASP A 34 9.60 11.94 5.55
CA ASP A 34 10.29 11.16 6.58
C ASP A 34 11.47 10.42 5.92
N ASN A 35 12.58 10.33 6.65
CA ASN A 35 13.80 9.65 6.23
C ASN A 35 14.14 8.44 7.12
N HIS A 36 13.26 8.08 8.06
CA HIS A 36 13.39 6.89 8.89
C HIS A 36 12.23 5.94 8.65
N VAL A 37 12.55 4.65 8.59
CA VAL A 37 11.55 3.57 8.56
C VAL A 37 11.77 2.71 9.79
N HIS A 38 10.76 2.64 10.66
CA HIS A 38 10.72 1.67 11.75
C HIS A 38 9.92 0.44 11.31
N LEU A 39 10.57 -0.73 11.29
CA LEU A 39 9.94 -2.00 10.94
C LEU A 39 9.74 -2.85 12.20
N ALA A 40 8.48 -3.05 12.59
CA ALA A 40 8.12 -3.96 13.67
C ALA A 40 7.76 -5.33 13.08
N LEU A 41 8.45 -6.38 13.54
CA LEU A 41 8.20 -7.74 13.09
C LEU A 41 7.15 -8.41 13.99
N PRO A 42 6.09 -9.03 13.43
CA PRO A 42 5.13 -9.78 14.23
C PRO A 42 5.76 -10.99 14.92
N GLU A 43 5.57 -11.15 16.23
CA GLU A 43 6.02 -12.32 17.00
C GLU A 43 5.00 -13.47 16.95
N THR A 44 4.40 -13.70 15.79
CA THR A 44 3.43 -14.79 15.60
C THR A 44 4.11 -15.99 14.95
N PRO A 45 3.71 -17.23 15.27
CA PRO A 45 4.27 -18.42 14.61
C PRO A 45 4.17 -18.35 13.08
N GLY A 46 3.09 -17.76 12.56
CA GLY A 46 2.89 -17.60 11.12
C GLY A 46 3.94 -16.71 10.44
N PHE A 47 4.39 -15.64 11.10
CA PHE A 47 5.45 -14.79 10.56
C PHE A 47 6.83 -15.43 10.75
N LEU A 48 7.09 -16.00 11.94
CA LEU A 48 8.40 -16.58 12.29
C LEU A 48 8.76 -17.83 11.45
N MET A 49 7.76 -18.54 10.93
CA MET A 49 7.95 -19.74 10.12
C MET A 49 7.76 -19.49 8.62
N ALA A 50 7.43 -18.26 8.20
CA ALA A 50 7.23 -17.93 6.80
C ALA A 50 8.56 -17.95 6.04
N ASP A 51 8.57 -18.55 4.84
CA ASP A 51 9.68 -18.40 3.91
C ASP A 51 9.52 -17.10 3.11
N LEU A 52 10.39 -16.13 3.38
CA LEU A 52 10.38 -14.79 2.78
C LEU A 52 11.64 -14.52 1.94
N GLN A 53 12.38 -15.56 1.51
CA GLN A 53 13.65 -15.40 0.80
C GLN A 53 13.52 -15.12 -0.71
N GLY A 54 12.34 -15.36 -1.29
CA GLY A 54 12.07 -15.14 -2.71
C GLY A 54 11.93 -13.67 -3.10
N ASP A 55 12.01 -13.39 -4.41
CA ASP A 55 11.67 -12.07 -4.96
C ASP A 55 10.15 -11.87 -4.94
N PRO A 56 9.61 -10.90 -4.18
CA PRO A 56 8.18 -10.67 -4.10
C PRO A 56 7.64 -9.80 -5.25
N ALA A 57 8.47 -9.32 -6.18
CA ALA A 57 8.09 -8.29 -7.15
C ALA A 57 6.85 -8.64 -7.99
N GLU A 58 6.76 -9.86 -8.53
CA GLU A 58 5.60 -10.30 -9.32
C GLU A 58 4.34 -10.41 -8.46
N ALA A 59 4.45 -11.00 -7.27
CA ALA A 59 3.34 -11.14 -6.34
C ALA A 59 2.81 -9.78 -5.88
N LEU A 60 3.71 -8.84 -5.59
CA LEU A 60 3.38 -7.46 -5.26
C LEU A 60 2.71 -6.74 -6.43
N ALA A 61 3.26 -6.85 -7.65
CA ALA A 61 2.64 -6.24 -8.82
C ALA A 61 1.21 -6.76 -9.00
N LYS A 62 0.98 -8.07 -8.89
CA LYS A 62 -0.35 -8.68 -9.01
C LYS A 62 -1.33 -8.22 -7.93
N ALA A 63 -0.86 -8.09 -6.69
CA ALA A 63 -1.72 -7.71 -5.56
C ALA A 63 -2.12 -6.23 -5.59
N GLU A 64 -1.23 -5.37 -6.08
CA GLU A 64 -1.35 -3.92 -5.89
C GLU A 64 -1.79 -3.13 -7.12
N SER A 65 -1.73 -3.75 -8.30
CA SER A 65 -2.06 -3.09 -9.57
C SER A 65 -3.46 -3.41 -10.06
N LYS A 66 -3.94 -2.55 -10.97
CA LYS A 66 -5.25 -2.67 -11.61
C LYS A 66 -5.28 -3.98 -12.41
N HIS A 67 -6.15 -4.92 -12.02
CA HIS A 67 -6.41 -6.09 -12.86
C HIS A 67 -7.09 -5.62 -14.14
N SER A 68 -6.43 -5.83 -15.28
CA SER A 68 -6.96 -5.61 -16.62
C SER A 68 -7.95 -6.68 -17.03
#